data_AF-A0A1Q3B710-F1
#
_entry.id   AF-A0A1Q3B710-F1
#
_cell.length_a   1.000
_cell.length_b   1.000
_cell.length_c   1.000
_cell.angle_alpha   90.00
_cell.angle_beta   90.00
_cell.angle_gamma   90.00
#
_symmetry.space_group_name_H-M   'P 1'
#
loop_
_entity.id
_entity.type
_entity.pdbx_description
1 polymer ?
#
loop_
_entity_poly.entity_id
_entity_poly.type
_entity_poly.pdbx_seq_one_letter_code
_entity_poly.pdbx_strand_id
1 'polypeptide(L)'
;IDEEDSDYDISGEYPRGRVRRRNMVDDNDRGLHLDVPDFDGSLNPDNFVDWMNAIERLFNYKVYTEEKKFKIAILKLNKYASFWWENVRNQRFGEGNERIRT
;
A
#
# COMPACT_ATOMS: atom_id res chain seq x y z
N ILE A 1 -44.05 -37.23 -44.27
CA ILE A 1 -42.86 -37.82 -43.62
C ILE A 1 -42.12 -36.62 -43.11
N ASP A 2 -42.39 -36.34 -41.85
CA ASP A 2 -41.97 -35.17 -41.11
C ASP A 2 -40.59 -35.47 -40.50
N GLU A 3 -39.62 -34.61 -40.81
CA GLU A 3 -38.30 -34.58 -40.18
C GLU A 3 -38.19 -33.27 -39.41
N GLU A 4 -38.07 -33.33 -38.09
CA GLU A 4 -36.83 -32.99 -37.37
C GLU A 4 -37.11 -32.85 -35.86
N ASP A 5 -36.56 -33.80 -35.10
CA ASP A 5 -36.34 -33.75 -33.66
C ASP A 5 -35.28 -32.71 -33.30
N SER A 6 -35.56 -31.86 -32.30
CA SER A 6 -34.50 -31.35 -31.42
C SER A 6 -35.04 -31.06 -30.02
N ASP A 7 -34.88 -32.03 -29.13
CA ASP A 7 -34.86 -31.83 -27.68
C ASP A 7 -33.52 -31.19 -27.30
N TYR A 8 -33.49 -30.10 -26.53
CA TYR A 8 -32.49 -29.91 -25.47
C TYR A 8 -32.95 -28.93 -24.40
N ASP A 9 -32.80 -29.43 -23.18
CA ASP A 9 -33.24 -28.92 -21.89
C ASP A 9 -32.23 -27.93 -21.28
N ILE A 10 -32.73 -27.10 -20.34
CA ILE A 10 -32.02 -26.47 -19.21
C ILE A 10 -30.75 -25.63 -19.51
N SER A 11 -30.85 -24.33 -19.21
CA SER A 11 -30.02 -23.73 -18.14
C SER A 11 -30.44 -22.30 -17.84
N GLY A 12 -30.97 -22.10 -16.63
CA GLY A 12 -31.03 -20.79 -16.01
C GLY A 12 -29.62 -20.28 -15.77
N GLU A 13 -29.28 -19.13 -16.32
CA GLU A 13 -27.97 -18.52 -16.13
C GLU A 13 -28.11 -16.99 -16.01
N TYR A 14 -28.48 -16.58 -14.79
CA TYR A 14 -28.04 -15.40 -14.03
C TYR A 14 -28.15 -13.97 -14.62
N PRO A 15 -28.56 -12.99 -13.78
CA PRO A 15 -28.53 -11.58 -14.17
C PRO A 15 -27.11 -11.12 -14.48
N ARG A 16 -26.84 -10.91 -15.77
CA ARG A 16 -25.65 -10.26 -16.30
C ARG A 16 -25.72 -8.77 -15.99
N GLY A 17 -25.35 -8.42 -14.76
CA GLY A 17 -25.30 -7.04 -14.29
C GLY A 17 -24.26 -6.78 -13.22
N ARG A 18 -23.21 -7.62 -13.07
CA ARG A 18 -22.03 -7.23 -12.30
C ARG A 18 -21.15 -6.34 -13.17
N VAL A 19 -21.61 -5.10 -13.39
CA VAL A 19 -20.73 -4.04 -13.85
C VAL A 19 -19.74 -3.81 -12.72
N ARG A 20 -18.55 -4.39 -12.96
CA ARG A 20 -17.27 -4.16 -12.31
C ARG A 20 -17.40 -3.15 -11.18
N ARG A 21 -17.38 -3.65 -9.93
CA ARG A 21 -16.69 -2.94 -8.86
C ARG A 21 -15.27 -2.77 -9.39
N ARG A 22 -15.03 -1.70 -10.16
CA ARG A 22 -13.72 -1.08 -10.22
C ARG A 22 -13.43 -0.92 -8.74
N ASN A 23 -12.51 -1.73 -8.24
CA ASN A 23 -11.71 -1.35 -7.10
C ASN A 23 -11.43 0.12 -7.36
N MET A 24 -12.13 1.00 -6.63
CA MET A 24 -11.67 2.36 -6.43
C MET A 24 -10.39 2.10 -5.65
N VAL A 25 -9.32 1.83 -6.41
CA VAL A 25 -7.96 1.84 -5.90
C VAL A 25 -7.87 3.22 -5.34
N ASP A 26 -7.93 3.25 -4.00
CA ASP A 26 -7.87 4.39 -3.12
C ASP A 26 -7.22 5.59 -3.84
N ASP A 27 -8.04 6.43 -4.48
CA ASP A 27 -7.59 7.61 -5.24
C ASP A 27 -6.92 8.66 -4.32
N ASN A 28 -6.78 8.32 -3.04
CA ASN A 28 -6.06 9.01 -1.99
C ASN A 28 -4.54 9.06 -2.22
N ASP A 29 -3.98 8.24 -3.11
CA ASP A 29 -2.55 8.35 -3.48
C ASP A 29 -2.26 9.56 -4.37
N ARG A 30 -3.27 10.09 -5.08
CA ARG A 30 -3.15 11.35 -5.83
C ARG A 30 -2.91 12.55 -4.92
N GLY A 31 -3.14 12.39 -3.60
CA GLY A 31 -2.85 13.37 -2.56
C GLY A 31 -1.57 13.10 -1.75
N LEU A 32 -0.73 12.14 -2.15
CA LEU A 32 0.59 11.90 -1.52
C LEU A 32 1.60 13.03 -1.78
N HIS A 33 1.24 14.00 -2.62
CA HIS A 33 2.05 15.18 -2.90
C HIS A 33 2.19 16.16 -1.71
N LEU A 34 1.57 15.89 -0.56
CA LEU A 34 1.45 16.88 0.52
C LEU A 34 2.58 16.72 1.55
N ASP A 35 3.60 17.56 1.41
CA ASP A 35 4.37 18.20 2.49
C ASP A 35 5.08 17.31 3.53
N VAL A 36 5.33 16.05 3.22
CA VAL A 36 6.08 15.21 4.16
C VAL A 36 7.58 15.49 3.98
N PRO A 37 8.30 15.90 5.03
CA PRO A 37 9.73 16.09 4.94
C PRO A 37 10.45 14.76 4.70
N ASP A 38 11.55 14.81 3.97
CA ASP A 38 12.43 13.66 3.80
C ASP A 38 13.41 13.60 4.99
N PHE A 39 13.81 12.40 5.39
CA PHE A 39 14.87 12.19 6.37
C PHE A 39 16.06 11.49 5.72
N ASP A 40 17.23 12.13 5.77
CA ASP A 40 18.41 11.65 5.07
C ASP A 40 19.33 10.75 5.91
N GLY A 41 18.97 10.52 7.17
CA GLY A 41 19.79 9.75 8.12
C GLY A 41 20.78 10.61 8.91
N SER A 42 20.44 11.88 9.16
CA SER A 42 21.23 12.78 9.99
C SER A 42 21.61 12.17 11.34
N LEU A 43 22.86 12.41 11.77
CA LEU A 43 23.37 11.97 13.09
C LEU A 43 22.94 12.90 14.23
N ASN A 44 22.32 14.06 13.92
CA ASN A 44 21.73 14.91 14.94
C ASN A 44 20.37 14.32 15.37
N PRO A 45 20.19 13.92 16.65
CA PRO A 45 18.93 13.35 17.12
C PRO A 45 17.75 14.33 16.98
N ASP A 46 17.98 15.64 17.12
CA ASP A 46 16.91 16.64 17.02
C ASP A 46 16.25 16.64 15.63
N ASN A 47 17.05 16.45 14.58
CA ASN A 47 16.55 16.38 13.20
C ASN A 47 15.63 15.17 12.99
N PHE A 48 15.91 14.04 13.64
CA PHE A 48 15.05 12.86 13.58
C PHE A 48 13.74 13.11 14.34
N VAL A 49 13.80 13.74 15.51
CA VAL A 49 12.62 14.08 16.32
C VAL A 49 11.71 15.05 15.58
N ASP A 50 12.27 16.10 14.96
CA ASP A 50 11.52 17.06 14.16
C ASP A 50 10.83 16.40 12.97
N TRP A 51 11.54 15.52 12.26
CA TRP A 51 10.98 14.74 11.17
C TRP A 51 9.84 13.82 11.64
N MET A 52 10.03 13.09 12.75
CA MET A 52 9.01 12.21 13.32
C MET A 52 7.76 12.98 13.72
N ASN A 53 7.91 14.11 14.40
CA ASN A 53 6.79 14.97 14.78
C ASN A 53 6.01 15.49 13.56
N ALA A 54 6.72 15.85 12.49
CA ALA A 54 6.09 16.33 11.26
C ALA A 54 5.26 15.23 10.56
N ILE A 55 5.81 14.02 10.44
CA ILE A 55 5.12 12.91 9.78
C ILE A 55 3.95 12.38 10.63
N GLU A 56 4.05 12.38 11.96
CA GLU A 56 2.95 12.04 12.86
C GLU A 56 1.79 13.03 12.75
N ARG A 57 2.08 14.34 12.69
CA ARG A 57 1.04 15.37 12.47
C ARG A 57 0.30 15.16 11.15
N LEU A 58 1.00 14.76 10.09
CA LEU A 58 0.38 14.41 8.81
C LEU A 58 -0.55 13.19 8.95
N PHE A 59 -0.11 12.15 9.64
CA PHE A 59 -0.90 10.95 9.88
C PHE A 59 -2.11 11.18 10.80
N ASN A 60 -2.06 12.20 11.64
CA ASN A 60 -3.21 12.64 12.43
C ASN A 60 -4.18 13.47 11.59
N TYR A 61 -3.68 14.27 10.64
CA TYR A 61 -4.50 15.05 9.73
C TYR A 61 -5.26 14.17 8.72
N LYS A 62 -4.62 13.11 8.21
CA LYS A 62 -5.23 12.17 7.27
C LYS A 62 -5.44 10.82 7.91
N VAL A 63 -6.67 10.31 7.89
CA VAL A 63 -6.99 8.96 8.38
C VAL A 63 -6.40 7.92 7.43
N TYR A 64 -5.17 7.50 7.71
CA TYR A 64 -4.46 6.43 6.99
C TYR A 64 -4.49 5.12 7.77
N THR A 65 -4.53 4.00 7.06
CA THR A 65 -4.27 2.68 7.65
C THR A 65 -2.81 2.57 8.09
N GLU A 66 -2.54 1.72 9.08
CA GLU A 66 -1.17 1.48 9.57
C GLU A 66 -0.22 1.06 8.44
N GLU A 67 -0.68 0.18 7.54
CA GLU A 67 0.08 -0.24 6.36
C GLU A 67 0.45 0.95 5.45
N LYS A 68 -0.48 1.90 5.25
CA LYS A 68 -0.25 3.10 4.43
C LYS A 68 0.71 4.07 5.11
N LYS A 69 0.56 4.31 6.42
CA LYS A 69 1.48 5.13 7.20
C LYS A 69 2.91 4.59 7.09
N PHE A 70 3.06 3.28 7.25
CA PHE A 70 4.35 2.60 7.13
C PHE A 70 4.98 2.77 5.75
N LYS A 71 4.22 2.56 4.67
CA LYS A 71 4.70 2.81 3.29
C LYS A 71 5.18 4.24 3.08
N ILE A 72 4.44 5.22 3.60
CA ILE A 72 4.79 6.65 3.50
C ILE A 72 6.07 6.94 4.28
N ALA A 73 6.21 6.43 5.49
CA ALA A 73 7.42 6.63 6.30
C ALA A 73 8.66 6.08 5.58
N ILE A 74 8.58 4.87 5.02
CA ILE A 74 9.67 4.28 4.22
C ILE A 74 10.01 5.13 3.01
N LEU A 75 8.99 5.58 2.25
CA LEU A 75 9.18 6.41 1.06
C LEU A 75 9.90 7.72 1.38
N LYS A 76 9.79 8.20 2.62
CA LYS A 76 10.38 9.44 3.12
C LYS A 76 11.78 9.28 3.69
N LEU A 77 12.27 8.05 3.82
CA LEU A 77 13.68 7.81 4.10
C LEU A 77 14.49 8.00 2.82
N ASN A 78 15.56 8.77 2.91
CA ASN A 78 16.46 9.03 1.79
C ASN A 78 17.92 8.81 2.24
N LYS A 79 18.86 8.77 1.29
CA LYS A 79 20.30 8.60 1.52
C LYS A 79 20.60 7.49 2.55
N TYR A 80 21.32 7.81 3.62
CA TYR A 80 21.74 6.84 4.64
C TYR A 80 20.57 6.17 5.34
N ALA A 81 19.45 6.87 5.57
CA ALA A 81 18.27 6.27 6.16
C ALA A 81 17.64 5.21 5.27
N SER A 82 17.62 5.41 3.94
CA SER A 82 17.12 4.40 2.99
C SER A 82 18.01 3.15 2.97
N PHE A 83 19.34 3.32 3.01
CA PHE A 83 20.28 2.19 3.09
C PHE A 83 20.13 1.40 4.40
N TRP A 84 19.95 2.09 5.53
CA TRP A 84 19.67 1.45 6.80
C TRP A 84 18.41 0.59 6.74
N TRP A 85 17.33 1.11 6.15
CA TRP A 85 16.08 0.38 5.99
C TRP A 85 16.24 -0.92 5.20
N GLU A 86 16.91 -0.86 4.04
CA GLU A 86 17.18 -2.05 3.23
C GLU A 86 18.06 -3.06 3.97
N ASN A 87 19.05 -2.59 4.72
CA ASN A 87 19.88 -3.46 5.55
C ASN A 87 19.06 -4.16 6.65
N VAL A 88 18.19 -3.44 7.36
CA VAL A 88 17.29 -4.02 8.39
C VAL A 88 16.35 -5.06 7.77
N ARG A 89 15.79 -4.77 6.59
CA ARG A 89 14.93 -5.72 5.86
C ARG A 89 15.70 -7.00 5.52
N ASN A 90 16.93 -6.88 5.04
CA ASN A 90 17.77 -8.01 4.64
C ASN A 90 18.26 -8.85 5.84
N GLN A 91 18.57 -8.20 6.96
CA GLN A 91 18.97 -8.89 8.20
C GLN A 91 17.83 -9.76 8.75
N ARG A 92 16.59 -9.26 8.75
CA ARG A 92 15.43 -10.07 9.16
C ARG A 92 15.20 -11.30 8.28
N PHE A 93 15.51 -11.21 6.99
CA PHE A 93 15.45 -12.36 6.08
C PHE A 93 16.51 -13.42 6.40
N GLY A 94 17.70 -13.02 6.85
CA GLY A 94 18.78 -13.92 7.25
C GLY A 94 18.58 -14.58 8.61
N GLU A 95 17.87 -13.92 9.53
CA GLU A 95 17.63 -14.39 10.90
C GLU A 95 16.41 -15.33 11.04
N GLY A 96 15.74 -15.70 9.94
CA GLY A 96 14.55 -16.56 9.96
C GLY A 96 13.28 -15.88 10.50
N ASN A 97 13.29 -14.55 10.64
CA ASN A 97 12.12 -13.76 11.01
C ASN A 97 11.21 -13.54 9.80
N GLU A 98 9.89 -13.41 10.02
CA GLU A 98 8.93 -13.15 8.94
C GLU A 98 9.32 -11.90 8.15
N ARG A 99 9.22 -12.00 6.81
CA ARG A 99 9.46 -10.87 5.91
C ARG A 99 8.58 -9.70 6.33
N ILE A 100 9.18 -8.51 6.45
CA ILE A 100 8.44 -7.27 6.63
C ILE A 100 7.50 -7.12 5.43
N ARG A 101 6.19 -7.29 5.67
CA ARG A 101 5.17 -7.06 4.66
C ARG A 101 4.98 -5.55 4.54
N THR A 102 5.48 -4.98 3.45
CA THR A 102 5.11 -3.64 2.97
C THR A 102 3.83 -3.75 2.16
#